data_AF-A0AAW2SVB7-F1
#
_entry.id   AF-A0AAW2SVB7-F1
#
_cell.length_a   1.000
_cell.length_b   1.000
_cell.length_c   1.000
_cell.angle_alpha   90.00
_cell.angle_beta   90.00
_cell.angle_gamma   90.00
#
_symmetry.space_group_name_H-M   'P 1'
#
loop_
_entity.id
_entity.type
_entity.pdbx_description
1 polymer ?
#
loop_
_entity_poly.entity_id
_entity_poly.type
_entity_poly.pdbx_seq_one_letter_code
_entity_poly.pdbx_strand_id
1 'polypeptide(L)'
;MTGTTHEEISEERPWLLHIDRSSTIQRSGAGIVITSPQGEDMKFAIKFDFKASHNKVEYEALVLGMRIAQDASALHLLAYSDSQLIVK
;
A
#
# COMPACT_ATOMS: atom_id res chain seq x y z
N MET A 1 -10.32 36.98 30.62
CA MET A 1 -9.98 37.17 29.20
C MET A 1 -9.52 35.83 28.67
N THR A 2 -10.33 35.25 27.80
CA THR A 2 -10.15 33.94 27.17
C THR A 2 -9.04 34.01 26.13
N GLY A 3 -8.07 33.10 26.21
CA GLY A 3 -7.15 32.77 25.12
C GLY A 3 -7.27 31.28 24.86
N THR A 4 -8.21 30.93 24.00
CA THR A 4 -8.46 29.58 23.47
C THR A 4 -7.20 29.03 22.82
N THR A 5 -6.67 27.92 23.35
CA THR A 5 -5.70 27.07 22.67
C THR A 5 -6.38 26.54 21.41
N HIS A 6 -5.83 26.90 20.24
CA HIS A 6 -6.28 26.37 18.97
C HIS A 6 -6.17 24.84 19.00
N GLU A 7 -7.28 24.17 18.67
CA GLU A 7 -7.32 22.77 18.28
C GLU A 7 -6.41 22.59 17.05
N GLU A 8 -5.29 21.89 17.21
CA GLU A 8 -4.63 21.20 16.11
C GLU A 8 -4.87 19.71 16.31
N ILE A 9 -6.09 19.27 15.97
CA ILE A 9 -6.26 17.87 15.57
C ILE A 9 -5.50 17.77 14.25
N SER A 10 -4.26 17.30 14.31
CA SER A 10 -3.51 16.94 13.11
C SER A 10 -4.30 15.87 12.39
N GLU A 11 -5.05 16.23 11.34
CA GLU A 11 -5.52 15.27 10.35
C GLU A 11 -4.28 14.76 9.61
N GLU A 12 -3.56 13.81 10.23
CA GLU A 12 -2.44 13.14 9.60
C GLU A 12 -2.96 12.44 8.35
N ARG A 13 -2.58 12.98 7.18
CA ARG A 13 -2.97 12.40 5.89
C ARG A 13 -2.61 10.92 5.90
N PRO A 14 -3.45 10.02 5.37
CA PRO A 14 -3.14 8.61 5.34
C PRO A 14 -1.91 8.36 4.46
N TRP A 15 -1.18 7.30 4.78
CA TRP A 15 -0.24 6.69 3.85
C TRP A 15 -1.01 6.12 2.65
N LEU A 16 -0.44 6.21 1.46
CA LEU A 16 -1.04 5.65 0.25
C LEU A 16 -0.27 4.40 -0.17
N LEU A 17 -0.96 3.29 -0.42
CA LEU A 17 -0.40 2.06 -0.96
C LEU A 17 -0.97 1.82 -2.36
N HIS A 18 -0.11 1.80 -3.38
CA HIS A 18 -0.47 1.45 -4.74
C HIS A 18 0.20 0.13 -5.12
N ILE A 19 -0.56 -0.73 -5.79
CA ILE A 19 -0.08 -2.02 -6.24
C ILE A 19 -0.30 -2.10 -7.74
N ASP A 20 0.79 -2.32 -8.48
CA ASP A 20 0.76 -2.57 -9.91
C ASP A 20 1.22 -3.99 -10.20
N ARG A 21 0.55 -4.67 -11.12
CA ARG A 21 0.83 -6.06 -11.48
C ARG A 21 1.75 -6.12 -12.69
N SER A 22 2.71 -7.05 -12.65
CA SER A 22 3.56 -7.36 -13.79
C SER A 22 3.61 -8.88 -14.00
N SER A 23 3.03 -9.39 -15.08
CA SER A 23 3.10 -10.80 -15.42
C SER A 23 3.74 -11.02 -16.79
N THR A 24 4.60 -12.02 -16.86
CA THR A 24 5.18 -12.57 -18.11
C THR A 24 4.72 -14.01 -18.29
N ILE A 25 4.98 -14.62 -19.44
CA ILE A 25 4.55 -16.01 -19.74
C ILE A 25 5.08 -17.03 -18.72
N GLN A 26 6.26 -16.78 -18.14
CA GLN A 26 6.98 -17.72 -17.26
C GLN A 26 7.00 -17.30 -15.79
N ARG A 27 6.85 -16.00 -15.49
CA ARG A 27 6.95 -15.46 -14.12
C ARG A 27 5.87 -14.43 -13.87
N SER A 28 5.48 -14.32 -12.62
CA SER A 28 4.57 -13.28 -12.14
C SER A 28 5.25 -12.39 -11.10
N GLY A 29 4.79 -11.16 -10.96
CA GLY A 29 5.36 -10.18 -10.05
C GLY A 29 4.45 -8.99 -9.85
N ALA A 30 4.78 -8.15 -8.88
CA ALA A 30 4.05 -6.93 -8.59
C ALA A 30 5.02 -5.81 -8.20
N GLY A 31 4.71 -4.60 -8.63
CA GLY A 31 5.23 -3.37 -8.05
C GLY A 31 4.35 -2.93 -6.88
N ILE A 32 4.99 -2.39 -5.86
CA ILE A 32 4.34 -1.75 -4.71
C ILE A 32 4.93 -0.36 -4.59
N VAL A 33 4.08 0.65 -4.42
CA VAL A 33 4.48 2.01 -4.06
C VAL A 33 3.76 2.41 -2.79
N ILE A 34 4.52 2.82 -1.78
CA ILE A 34 3.98 3.34 -0.53
C ILE A 34 4.41 4.81 -0.43
N THR A 35 3.45 5.72 -0.35
CA THR A 35 3.71 7.16 -0.22
C THR A 35 3.39 7.60 1.20
N SER A 36 4.36 8.22 1.88
CA SER A 36 4.17 8.77 3.23
C SER A 36 3.25 9.99 3.23
N PRO A 37 2.70 10.39 4.39
CA PRO A 37 1.91 11.61 4.52
C PRO A 37 2.68 12.87 4.07
N GLN A 38 4.02 12.82 4.14
CA GLN A 38 4.95 13.86 3.71
C GLN A 38 5.21 13.85 2.20
N GLY A 39 4.71 12.84 1.47
CA GLY A 39 4.87 12.69 0.02
C GLY A 39 6.12 11.90 -0.39
N GLU A 40 6.75 11.16 0.52
CA GLU A 40 7.93 10.35 0.20
C GLU A 40 7.53 8.96 -0.30
N ASP A 41 8.06 8.56 -1.45
CA ASP A 41 7.76 7.26 -2.08
C ASP A 41 8.78 6.18 -1.68
N MET A 42 8.26 5.03 -1.25
CA MET A 42 9.00 3.77 -1.14
C MET A 42 8.50 2.78 -2.19
N LYS A 43 9.41 2.26 -3.02
CA LYS A 43 9.08 1.39 -4.15
C LYS A 43 9.66 0.00 -3.96
N PHE A 44 8.82 -1.02 -4.10
CA PHE A 44 9.21 -2.42 -3.98
C PHE A 44 8.76 -3.21 -5.20
N ALA A 45 9.49 -4.27 -5.51
CA ALA A 45 9.12 -5.22 -6.54
C ALA A 45 9.18 -6.64 -5.97
N ILE A 46 8.06 -7.36 -6.07
CA ILE A 46 7.97 -8.78 -5.73
C ILE A 46 8.06 -9.58 -7.02
N LYS A 47 8.90 -10.62 -7.00
CA LYS A 47 8.92 -11.65 -8.04
C LYS A 47 8.46 -12.96 -7.43
N PHE A 48 7.53 -13.61 -8.10
CA PHE A 48 7.10 -14.96 -7.76
C PHE A 48 7.79 -15.95 -8.69
N ASP A 49 8.40 -16.97 -8.10
CA ASP A 49 9.03 -18.08 -8.83
C ASP A 49 8.02 -19.05 -9.45
N PHE A 50 6.72 -18.76 -9.29
CA PHE A 50 5.62 -19.49 -9.87
C PHE A 50 4.77 -18.60 -10.79
N LYS A 51 4.05 -19.27 -11.70
CA LYS A 51 2.98 -18.64 -12.46
C LYS A 51 1.75 -18.53 -11.55
N ALA A 52 1.50 -17.33 -11.03
CA ALA A 52 0.33 -17.04 -10.23
C ALA A 52 -0.83 -16.56 -11.10
N SER A 53 -2.07 -16.72 -10.62
CA SER A 53 -3.19 -15.93 -11.15
C SER A 53 -2.98 -14.45 -10.79
N HIS A 54 -3.53 -13.55 -11.60
CA HIS A 54 -3.43 -12.10 -11.37
C HIS A 54 -3.84 -11.72 -9.94
N ASN A 55 -4.97 -12.25 -9.47
CA ASN A 55 -5.48 -11.97 -8.12
C ASN A 55 -4.53 -12.46 -7.01
N LYS A 56 -3.80 -13.56 -7.22
CA LYS A 56 -2.87 -14.08 -6.21
C LYS A 56 -1.64 -13.19 -6.10
N VAL A 57 -1.12 -12.66 -7.22
CA VAL A 57 -0.02 -11.69 -7.23
C VAL A 57 -0.40 -10.41 -6.49
N GLU A 58 -1.56 -9.84 -6.80
CA GLU A 58 -2.02 -8.60 -6.18
C GLU A 58 -2.33 -8.80 -4.69
N TYR A 59 -2.92 -9.93 -4.31
CA TYR A 59 -3.17 -10.26 -2.90
C TYR A 59 -1.88 -10.36 -2.08
N GLU A 60 -0.89 -11.11 -2.56
CA GLU A 60 0.40 -11.24 -1.87
C GLU A 60 1.13 -9.89 -1.81
N ALA A 61 1.04 -9.08 -2.87
CA ALA A 61 1.59 -7.73 -2.89
C ALA A 61 0.88 -6.80 -1.89
N LEU A 62 -0.44 -6.91 -1.74
CA LEU A 62 -1.21 -6.15 -0.76
C LEU A 62 -0.80 -6.52 0.66
N VAL A 63 -0.69 -7.81 0.96
CA VAL A 63 -0.24 -8.28 2.28
C VAL A 63 1.15 -7.78 2.60
N LEU A 64 2.09 -7.83 1.64
CA LEU A 64 3.44 -7.30 1.87
C LEU A 64 3.43 -5.78 2.06
N GLY A 65 2.70 -5.04 1.22
CA GLY A 65 2.58 -3.59 1.31
C GLY A 65 2.02 -3.13 2.66
N MET A 66 1.00 -3.82 3.19
CA MET A 66 0.46 -3.53 4.53
C MET A 66 1.47 -3.79 5.66
N ARG A 67 2.28 -4.86 5.55
CA ARG A 67 3.34 -5.15 6.54
C ARG A 67 4.42 -4.07 6.51
N ILE A 68 4.85 -3.64 5.34
CA ILE A 68 5.84 -2.56 5.21
C ILE A 68 5.29 -1.25 5.80
N ALA A 69 4.03 -0.91 5.53
CA ALA A 69 3.40 0.26 6.12
C ALA A 69 3.30 0.16 7.65
N GLN A 70 2.97 -1.02 8.18
CA GLN A 70 2.94 -1.27 9.61
C GLN A 70 4.34 -1.11 10.25
N ASP A 71 5.38 -1.66 9.62
CA ASP A 71 6.77 -1.52 10.09
C ASP A 71 7.23 -0.05 10.06
N ALA A 72 6.69 0.75 9.14
CA ALA A 72 6.87 2.20 9.06
C ALA A 72 5.97 2.99 10.04
N SER A 73 5.25 2.31 10.94
CA SER A 73 4.32 2.92 11.92
C SER A 73 3.18 3.72 11.28
N ALA A 74 2.73 3.34 10.09
CA ALA A 74 1.55 3.95 9.46
C ALA A 74 0.28 3.65 10.28
N LEU A 75 -0.34 4.70 10.84
CA LEU A 75 -1.60 4.59 11.59
C LEU A 75 -2.82 4.50 10.67
N HIS A 76 -2.77 5.19 9.52
CA HIS A 76 -3.83 5.23 8.52
C HIS A 76 -3.24 4.89 7.15
N LEU A 77 -3.81 3.90 6.48
CA LEU A 77 -3.35 3.42 5.16
C LEU A 77 -4.53 3.31 4.21
N LEU A 78 -4.41 3.91 3.03
CA LEU A 78 -5.37 3.78 1.94
C LEU A 78 -4.72 2.97 0.80
N ALA A 79 -5.28 1.79 0.52
CA ALA A 79 -4.74 0.88 -0.49
C ALA A 79 -5.54 0.94 -1.80
N TYR A 80 -4.83 1.09 -2.91
CA TYR A 80 -5.33 1.06 -4.27
C TYR A 80 -4.74 -0.15 -4.99
N SER A 81 -5.62 -0.97 -5.55
CA SER A 81 -5.25 -2.12 -6.37
C SER A 81 -6.29 -2.29 -7.45
N ASP A 82 -5.85 -2.70 -8.64
CA ASP A 82 -6.74 -3.07 -9.75
C ASP A 82 -7.49 -4.40 -9.51
N SER A 83 -7.22 -5.05 -8.37
CA SER A 83 -7.86 -6.31 -8.00
C SER A 83 -9.32 -6.09 -7.60
N GLN A 84 -10.24 -6.78 -8.28
CA GLN A 84 -11.65 -6.91 -7.88
C GLN A 84 -11.79 -7.91 -6.70
N LEU A 85 -11.08 -7.65 -5.60
CA LEU A 85 -11.23 -8.46 -4.39
C LEU A 85 -12.60 -8.19 -3.77
N ILE A 86 -13.55 -9.10 -4.03
CA ILE A 86 -14.82 -9.12 -3.29
C ILE A 86 -14.49 -9.63 -1.88
N VAL A 87 -14.41 -8.70 -0.93
CA VAL A 87 -14.46 -9.03 0.50
C VAL A 87 -15.91 -9.40 0.80
N LYS A 88 -16.14 -10.61 1.31
CA LYS A 88 -17.48 -11.10 1.70
C LYS A 88 -17.62 -11.05 3.21
#